data_AF-A0A419J827-F1
#
_entry.id   AF-A0A419J827-F1
#
_cell.length_a   1.000
_cell.length_b   1.000
_cell.length_c   1.000
_cell.angle_alpha   90.00
_cell.angle_beta   90.00
_cell.angle_gamma   90.00
#
_symmetry.space_group_name_H-M   'P 1'
#
loop_
_entity.id
_entity.type
_entity.pdbx_description
1 polymer ?
#
loop_
_entity_poly.entity_id
_entity_poly.type
_entity_poly.pdbx_seq_one_letter_code
_entity_poly.pdbx_strand_id
1 'polypeptide(L)'
;MQIRGVADFIERLAGDYRQLWRSHGGETCLKTFKEYTRFLKGRRKVTFIRFTNFRELENPVSMKALNKVLGVLKVPRGGKYINQELTKQLTT
;
A
#
# COMPACT_ATOMS: atom_id res chain seq x y z
N MET A 1 -11.63 -3.85 -10.37
CA MET A 1 -10.59 -3.24 -9.49
C MET A 1 -10.12 -1.95 -10.14
N GLN A 2 -9.76 -0.94 -9.37
CA GLN A 2 -9.23 0.33 -9.88
C GLN A 2 -8.34 0.96 -8.80
N ILE A 3 -7.39 1.81 -9.20
CA ILE A 3 -6.65 2.65 -8.25
C ILE A 3 -7.47 3.91 -8.04
N ARG A 4 -7.83 4.19 -6.78
CA ARG A 4 -8.71 5.31 -6.40
C ARG A 4 -8.00 6.48 -5.74
N GLY A 5 -6.74 6.31 -5.39
CA GLY A 5 -6.00 7.30 -4.63
C GLY A 5 -4.52 6.99 -4.64
N VAL A 6 -3.75 8.00 -4.25
CA VAL A 6 -2.29 7.92 -4.08
C VAL A 6 -1.91 8.59 -2.78
N ALA A 7 -0.75 8.22 -2.24
CA ALA A 7 -0.20 8.81 -1.03
C ALA A 7 1.33 8.86 -1.17
N ASP A 8 1.94 9.81 -0.49
CA ASP A 8 3.39 9.99 -0.50
C ASP A 8 4.04 9.00 0.46
N PHE A 9 5.06 8.28 -0.01
CA PHE A 9 5.83 7.36 0.83
C PHE A 9 6.65 8.15 1.84
N ILE A 10 6.56 7.76 3.11
CA ILE A 10 7.40 8.32 4.18
C ILE A 10 8.58 7.37 4.41
N GLU A 11 8.30 6.15 4.84
CA GLU A 11 9.33 5.21 5.27
C GLU A 11 8.82 3.75 5.32
N ARG A 12 9.79 2.84 5.48
CA ARG A 12 9.56 1.41 5.69
C ARG A 12 10.23 0.98 6.99
N LEU A 13 9.44 0.58 7.97
CA LEU A 13 9.90 0.11 9.28
C LEU A 13 9.76 -1.40 9.38
N ALA A 14 10.86 -2.13 9.48
CA ALA A 14 10.86 -3.58 9.70
C ALA A 14 11.28 -3.90 11.14
N GLY A 15 10.55 -4.77 11.82
CA GLY A 15 10.81 -5.02 13.24
C GLY A 15 9.88 -6.05 13.88
N ASP A 16 9.93 -6.13 15.20
CA ASP A 16 9.02 -6.95 15.99
C ASP A 16 7.60 -6.39 15.95
N TYR A 17 6.64 -7.28 15.79
CA TYR A 17 5.23 -6.93 15.63
C TYR A 17 4.63 -6.19 16.82
N ARG A 18 5.04 -6.49 18.06
CA ARG A 18 4.51 -5.81 19.26
C ARG A 18 5.06 -4.40 19.36
N GLN A 19 6.36 -4.25 19.10
CA GLN A 19 7.01 -2.94 19.15
C GLN A 19 6.44 -2.01 18.09
N LEU A 20 6.35 -2.47 16.84
CA LEU A 20 5.79 -1.67 15.74
C LEU A 20 4.31 -1.34 15.97
N TRP A 21 3.51 -2.27 16.50
CA TRP A 21 2.13 -1.97 16.85
C TRP A 21 2.01 -0.93 17.95
N ARG A 22 2.85 -0.99 18.99
CA ARG A 22 2.81 -0.02 20.08
C ARG A 22 3.14 1.39 19.59
N SER A 23 4.08 1.53 18.67
CA SER A 23 4.50 2.83 18.14
C SER A 23 3.58 3.38 17.05
N HIS A 24 3.09 2.52 16.14
CA HIS A 24 2.41 2.95 14.91
C HIS A 24 1.07 2.25 14.65
N GLY A 25 0.61 1.38 15.54
CA GLY A 25 -0.63 0.61 15.34
C GLY A 25 -1.87 1.49 15.13
N GLY A 26 -1.90 2.65 15.79
CA GLY A 26 -2.96 3.65 15.65
C GLY A 26 -3.04 4.31 14.27
N GLU A 27 -1.98 4.25 13.47
CA GLU A 27 -1.96 4.77 12.08
C GLU A 27 -2.53 3.75 11.08
N THR A 28 -2.73 2.50 11.50
CA THR A 28 -3.21 1.43 10.61
C THR A 28 -4.74 1.45 10.47
N CYS A 29 -5.27 0.77 9.45
CA CYS A 29 -6.72 0.57 9.32
C CYS A 29 -7.29 -0.47 10.31
N LEU A 30 -6.42 -1.19 11.02
CA LEU A 30 -6.80 -2.24 11.98
C LEU A 30 -7.13 -1.58 13.31
N LYS A 31 -8.24 -1.97 13.94
CA LYS A 31 -8.78 -1.26 15.10
C LYS A 31 -8.23 -1.79 16.42
N THR A 32 -7.80 -3.04 16.44
CA THR A 32 -7.34 -3.68 17.66
C THR A 32 -6.08 -4.50 17.43
N PHE A 33 -5.29 -4.67 18.51
CA PHE A 33 -4.13 -5.57 18.48
C PHE A 33 -4.52 -7.02 18.14
N LYS A 34 -5.74 -7.44 18.50
CA LYS A 34 -6.28 -8.76 18.18
C LYS A 34 -6.52 -8.93 16.67
N GLU A 35 -7.09 -7.93 16.01
CA GLU A 35 -7.24 -7.93 14.54
C GLU A 35 -5.88 -7.97 13.84
N TYR A 36 -4.94 -7.16 14.32
CA TYR A 36 -3.57 -7.14 13.82
C TYR A 36 -2.85 -8.48 13.95
N THR A 37 -2.84 -9.08 15.14
CA THR A 37 -2.19 -10.38 15.34
C THR A 37 -2.85 -11.51 14.55
N ARG A 38 -4.18 -11.46 14.38
CA ARG A 38 -4.90 -12.38 13.47
C ARG A 38 -4.45 -12.20 12.02
N PHE A 39 -4.31 -10.96 11.54
CA PHE A 39 -3.82 -10.66 10.20
C PHE A 39 -2.40 -11.21 9.96
N LEU A 40 -1.53 -11.15 10.97
CA LEU A 40 -0.16 -11.61 10.87
C LEU A 40 0.00 -13.13 10.75
N LYS A 41 -1.01 -13.92 11.14
CA LYS A 41 -0.98 -15.39 11.10
C LYS A 41 0.28 -15.98 11.74
N GLY A 42 0.65 -15.48 12.92
CA GLY A 42 1.80 -15.96 13.70
C GLY A 42 3.15 -15.35 13.33
N ARG A 43 3.24 -14.49 12.30
CA ARG A 43 4.49 -13.79 11.97
C ARG A 43 4.89 -12.82 13.08
N ARG A 44 6.15 -12.92 13.53
CA ARG A 44 6.71 -12.06 14.59
C ARG A 44 7.52 -10.89 14.05
N LYS A 45 8.17 -11.06 12.88
CA LYS A 45 8.81 -9.99 12.13
C LYS A 45 7.86 -9.47 11.07
N VAL A 46 7.68 -8.16 11.03
CA VAL A 46 6.70 -7.48 10.16
C VAL A 46 7.31 -6.22 9.56
N THR A 47 6.60 -5.64 8.60
CA THR A 47 6.98 -4.37 7.99
C THR A 47 5.77 -3.44 7.99
N PHE A 48 5.96 -2.23 8.50
CA PHE A 48 5.04 -1.11 8.33
C PHE A 48 5.56 -0.25 7.18
N ILE A 49 4.67 0.09 6.26
CA ILE A 49 4.95 1.03 5.18
C ILE A 49 4.07 2.25 5.47
N ARG A 50 4.72 3.38 5.74
CA ARG A 50 4.04 4.60 6.17
C ARG A 50 3.89 5.55 5.00
N PHE A 51 2.72 6.17 4.92
CA PHE A 51 2.35 7.11 3.87
C PHE A 51 1.73 8.37 4.48
N THR A 52 1.85 9.49 3.78
CA THR A 52 1.20 10.78 4.12
C THR A 52 0.50 11.36 2.88
N ASN A 53 -0.21 12.47 3.05
CA ASN A 53 -0.84 13.22 1.95
C ASN A 53 -1.71 12.35 1.04
N PHE A 54 -2.52 11.47 1.64
CA PHE A 54 -3.46 10.68 0.86
C PHE A 54 -4.40 11.62 0.10
N ARG A 55 -4.48 11.43 -1.22
CA ARG A 55 -5.42 12.11 -2.09
C ARG A 55 -6.19 11.08 -2.92
N GLU A 56 -7.51 11.26 -2.96
CA GLU A 56 -8.34 10.55 -3.91
C GLU A 56 -8.10 11.10 -5.31
N LEU A 57 -8.17 10.22 -6.30
CA LEU A 57 -8.10 10.61 -7.70
C LEU A 57 -9.51 10.94 -8.18
N GLU A 58 -9.69 12.13 -8.75
CA GLU A 58 -10.96 12.52 -9.41
C GLU A 58 -11.37 11.50 -10.47
N ASN A 59 -10.38 10.97 -11.20
CA ASN A 59 -10.55 9.93 -12.20
C ASN A 59 -9.79 8.66 -11.77
N PRO A 60 -10.48 7.64 -11.23
CA PRO A 60 -9.83 6.40 -10.83
C PRO A 60 -9.16 5.67 -12.01
N VAL A 61 -7.95 5.15 -11.80
CA VAL A 61 -7.21 4.41 -12.83
C VAL A 61 -7.77 3.00 -12.98
N SER A 62 -8.37 2.72 -14.13
CA SER A 62 -8.97 1.43 -14.43
C SER A 62 -7.93 0.31 -14.61
N MET A 63 -8.33 -0.96 -14.40
CA MET A 63 -7.48 -2.10 -14.75
C MET A 63 -7.11 -2.15 -16.24
N LYS A 64 -7.97 -1.63 -17.13
CA LYS A 64 -7.68 -1.54 -18.56
C LYS A 64 -6.51 -0.60 -18.83
N ALA A 65 -6.48 0.56 -18.17
CA ALA A 65 -5.38 1.51 -18.23
C ALA A 65 -4.09 0.90 -17.65
N LEU A 66 -4.18 0.25 -16.48
CA LEU A 66 -3.04 -0.44 -15.88
C LEU A 66 -2.45 -1.53 -16.77
N ASN A 67 -3.30 -2.35 -17.41
CA ASN A 67 -2.84 -3.39 -18.32
C ASN A 67 -2.16 -2.78 -19.55
N LYS A 68 -2.75 -1.72 -20.12
CA LYS A 68 -2.20 -1.02 -21.29
C LYS A 68 -0.81 -0.43 -21.02
N VAL A 69 -0.63 0.21 -19.86
CA VAL A 69 0.62 0.92 -19.52
C VAL A 69 1.67 -0.03 -18.92
N LEU A 70 1.27 -0.94 -18.03
CA LEU A 70 2.21 -1.77 -17.27
C LEU A 70 2.38 -3.19 -17.82
N GLY A 71 1.56 -3.62 -18.78
CA GLY A 71 1.48 -5.00 -19.27
C GLY A 71 0.99 -5.98 -18.21
N VAL A 72 0.29 -5.49 -17.19
CA VAL A 72 -0.09 -6.28 -16.01
C VAL A 72 -1.58 -6.64 -16.07
N LEU A 73 -1.86 -7.93 -16.26
CA LEU A 73 -3.21 -8.48 -16.17
C LEU A 73 -3.77 -8.49 -14.74
N LYS A 74 -2.89 -8.53 -13.72
CA LYS A 74 -3.25 -8.54 -12.30
C LYS A 74 -2.16 -7.93 -11.42
N VAL A 75 -2.53 -7.03 -10.52
CA VAL A 75 -1.57 -6.43 -9.56
C VAL A 75 -0.93 -7.53 -8.71
N PRO A 76 0.41 -7.61 -8.64
CA PRO A 76 1.10 -8.60 -7.81
C PRO A 76 0.74 -8.43 -6.33
N ARG A 77 0.76 -9.52 -5.56
CA ARG A 77 0.44 -9.49 -4.12
C ARG A 77 1.34 -8.58 -3.28
N GLY A 78 2.53 -8.22 -3.78
CA GLY A 78 3.46 -7.28 -3.14
C GLY A 78 3.51 -5.89 -3.79
N GLY A 79 2.62 -5.59 -4.72
CA GLY A 79 2.71 -4.40 -5.57
C GLY A 79 3.77 -4.52 -6.67
N LYS A 80 4.00 -3.43 -7.39
CA LYS A 80 4.99 -3.30 -8.46
C LYS A 80 5.61 -1.91 -8.38
N TYR A 81 6.94 -1.83 -8.35
CA TYR A 81 7.62 -0.56 -8.54
C TYR A 81 7.49 -0.12 -9.99
N ILE A 82 7.15 1.14 -10.20
CA ILE A 82 7.01 1.76 -11.50
C ILE A 82 7.88 3.02 -11.52
N ASN A 83 8.42 3.35 -12.69
CA ASN A 83 9.21 4.57 -12.85
C ASN A 83 8.30 5.79 -13.05
N GLN A 84 8.91 6.98 -13.07
CA GLN A 84 8.17 8.23 -13.24
C GLN A 84 7.41 8.30 -14.57
N GLU A 85 8.00 7.78 -15.65
CA GLU A 85 7.40 7.79 -16.99
C GLU A 85 6.09 6.98 -17.01
N LEU A 86 6.11 5.75 -16.52
CA LEU A 86 4.92 4.90 -16.40
C LEU A 86 3.89 5.51 -15.45
N THR A 87 4.34 6.20 -14.38
CA THR A 87 3.43 6.89 -13.46
C THR A 87 2.68 8.02 -14.15
N LYS A 88 3.36 8.83 -14.97
CA LYS A 88 2.73 9.89 -15.77
C LYS A 88 1.69 9.29 -16.73
N GLN A 89 2.04 8.22 -17.45
CA GLN A 89 1.11 7.54 -18.37
C GLN A 89 -0.15 6.97 -17.69
N LEU A 90 -0.14 6.74 -16.37
CA LEU A 90 -1.31 6.26 -15.61
C LEU A 90 -2.21 7.40 -15.09
N THR A 91 -1.68 8.63 -15.02
CA THR A 91 -2.33 9.77 -14.36
C THR A 91 -2.70 10.89 -15.33
N THR A 92 -2.30 10.79 -16.59
CA THR A 92 -2.79 11.57 -17.74
C THR A 92 -4.07 10.95 -18.29
#